data_AF-A0A645D590-F1
#
_entry.id   AF-A0A645D590-F1
#
_cell.length_a   1.000
_cell.length_b   1.000
_cell.length_c   1.000
_cell.angle_alpha   90.00
_cell.angle_beta   90.00
_cell.angle_gamma   90.00
#
_symmetry.space_group_name_H-M   'P 1'
#
loop_
_entity.id
_entity.type
_entity.pdbx_description
1 polymer ?
#
loop_
_entity_poly.entity_id
_entity_poly.type
_entity_poly.pdbx_seq_one_letter_code
_entity_poly.pdbx_strand_id
1 'polypeptide(L)'
;MERTNYYLIIILISFIQTISASSVNSRKIYDSYITGKMELWKAVLMEMQQQSPKSTAYLMEEVNYQYGYIGWCVGTDRKKEAQTWMSKMEKNLDILDKKKYQPSMIAVYRGSMIGFRIGLNKMQAPFIGGKSIDYAKSAMQLDPKNPLGYMLYGNILFYTPEFFGGSKDEAMGHYQKALKNMENNPAWTEENWNYLSLLAVIATAYYEYGDQNKALFYLKKALEKEPNFQWVKKEL
;
A
#
# COMPACT_ATOMS: atom_id res chain seq x y z
N MET A 1 -70.97 -14.66 -12.52
CA MET A 1 -69.65 -14.24 -13.05
C MET A 1 -68.97 -13.45 -11.94
N GLU A 2 -68.17 -14.14 -11.14
CA GLU A 2 -67.44 -13.57 -10.02
C GLU A 2 -66.21 -12.83 -10.53
N ARG A 3 -66.06 -11.56 -10.15
CA ARG A 3 -64.84 -10.76 -10.39
C ARG A 3 -63.88 -11.00 -9.23
N THR A 4 -62.84 -11.79 -9.47
CA THR A 4 -61.76 -11.99 -8.50
C THR A 4 -60.79 -10.82 -8.56
N ASN A 5 -60.72 -10.05 -7.48
CA ASN A 5 -59.76 -8.95 -7.31
C ASN A 5 -58.38 -9.53 -6.96
N TYR A 6 -57.38 -9.28 -7.81
CA TYR A 6 -55.99 -9.62 -7.51
C TYR A 6 -55.35 -8.50 -6.68
N TYR A 7 -55.07 -8.77 -5.40
CA TYR A 7 -54.22 -7.93 -4.58
C TYR A 7 -52.75 -8.13 -4.99
N LEU A 8 -52.16 -7.13 -5.64
CA LEU A 8 -50.72 -7.05 -5.89
C LEU A 8 -49.98 -6.81 -4.57
N ILE A 9 -49.37 -7.87 -4.04
CA ILE A 9 -48.43 -7.77 -2.92
C ILE A 9 -47.10 -7.25 -3.48
N ILE A 10 -46.80 -5.97 -3.23
CA ILE A 10 -45.48 -5.38 -3.49
C ILE A 10 -44.56 -5.83 -2.35
N ILE A 11 -43.73 -6.84 -2.60
CA ILE A 11 -42.65 -7.23 -1.69
C ILE A 11 -41.51 -6.23 -1.90
N LEU A 12 -41.39 -5.26 -0.98
CA LEU A 12 -40.25 -4.35 -0.92
C LEU A 12 -39.05 -5.13 -0.36
N ILE A 13 -38.24 -5.72 -1.25
CA ILE A 13 -36.97 -6.35 -0.87
C ILE A 13 -36.01 -5.22 -0.51
N SER A 14 -35.89 -4.92 0.79
CA SER A 14 -34.80 -4.10 1.32
C SER A 14 -33.48 -4.85 1.12
N PHE A 15 -32.76 -4.49 0.06
CA PHE A 15 -31.38 -4.89 -0.17
C PHE A 15 -30.53 -4.24 0.94
N ILE A 16 -30.39 -4.92 2.08
CA ILE A 16 -29.37 -4.56 3.06
C ILE A 16 -28.04 -4.92 2.41
N GLN A 17 -27.41 -3.93 1.76
CA GLN A 17 -26.03 -4.07 1.33
C GLN A 17 -25.20 -4.28 2.59
N THR A 18 -24.73 -5.51 2.79
CA THR A 18 -23.77 -5.83 3.84
C THR A 18 -22.46 -5.16 3.44
N ILE A 19 -22.24 -3.94 3.94
CA ILE A 19 -20.95 -3.28 3.83
C ILE A 19 -19.95 -4.19 4.54
N SER A 20 -19.10 -4.86 3.77
CA SER A 20 -18.09 -5.76 4.28
C SER A 20 -17.14 -5.01 5.24
N ALA A 21 -16.70 -5.64 6.33
CA ALA A 21 -15.79 -5.00 7.27
C ALA A 21 -14.48 -4.50 6.62
N SER A 22 -14.04 -5.17 5.53
CA SER A 22 -12.90 -4.75 4.71
C SER A 22 -13.14 -3.40 4.01
N SER A 23 -14.34 -3.15 3.49
CA SER A 23 -14.64 -1.84 2.86
C SER A 23 -14.69 -0.70 3.88
N VAL A 24 -15.05 -0.97 5.15
CA VAL A 24 -15.04 0.06 6.21
C VAL A 24 -13.61 0.43 6.61
N ASN A 25 -12.75 -0.55 6.85
CA ASN A 25 -11.36 -0.29 7.22
C ASN A 25 -10.59 0.40 6.09
N SER A 26 -10.77 -0.06 4.85
CA SER A 26 -10.17 0.57 3.66
C SER A 26 -10.51 2.06 3.57
N ARG A 27 -11.78 2.43 3.77
CA ARG A 27 -12.18 3.84 3.74
C ARG A 27 -11.52 4.66 4.85
N LYS A 28 -11.53 4.17 6.10
CA LYS A 28 -10.89 4.86 7.23
C LYS A 28 -9.38 5.06 7.01
N ILE A 29 -8.71 4.06 6.44
CA ILE A 29 -7.28 4.13 6.11
C ILE A 29 -7.03 5.15 5.00
N TYR A 30 -7.82 5.08 3.93
CA TYR A 30 -7.75 6.04 2.83
C TYR A 30 -7.95 7.48 3.33
N ASP A 31 -8.98 7.73 4.14
CA ASP A 31 -9.24 9.05 4.73
C ASP A 31 -8.10 9.53 5.63
N SER A 32 -7.52 8.61 6.43
CA SER A 32 -6.36 8.92 7.27
C SER A 32 -5.15 9.30 6.43
N TYR A 33 -4.92 8.61 5.31
CA TYR A 33 -3.83 8.90 4.38
C TYR A 33 -3.96 10.29 3.76
N ILE A 34 -5.13 10.59 3.20
CA ILE A 34 -5.33 11.82 2.43
C ILE A 34 -5.37 13.05 3.34
N THR A 35 -5.80 12.89 4.59
CA THR A 35 -5.81 13.98 5.58
C THR A 35 -4.50 14.09 6.36
N GLY A 36 -3.61 13.12 6.26
CA GLY A 36 -2.37 13.03 7.05
C GLY A 36 -2.60 12.73 8.54
N LYS A 37 -3.83 12.33 8.94
CA LYS A 37 -4.18 12.04 10.34
C LYS A 37 -3.78 10.62 10.74
N MET A 38 -2.48 10.39 10.88
CA MET A 38 -1.93 9.04 11.11
C MET A 38 -2.28 8.44 12.48
N GLU A 39 -2.71 9.24 13.46
CA GLU A 39 -3.28 8.70 14.71
C GLU A 39 -4.60 7.95 14.47
N LEU A 40 -5.40 8.37 13.47
CA LEU A 40 -6.61 7.64 13.06
C LEU A 40 -6.25 6.32 12.36
N TRP A 41 -5.21 6.34 11.52
CA TRP A 41 -4.67 5.11 10.91
C TRP A 41 -4.25 4.10 11.99
N LYS A 42 -3.51 4.56 13.00
CA LYS A 42 -3.10 3.74 14.14
C LYS A 42 -4.30 3.17 14.89
N ALA A 43 -5.35 3.98 15.11
CA ALA A 43 -6.56 3.53 15.78
C ALA A 43 -7.23 2.38 15.01
N VAL A 44 -7.32 2.47 13.67
CA VAL A 44 -7.82 1.37 12.83
C VAL A 44 -6.97 0.12 13.03
N LEU A 45 -5.63 0.23 12.99
CA LEU A 45 -4.77 -0.92 13.24
C LEU A 45 -5.00 -1.54 14.62
N MET A 46 -5.20 -0.72 15.65
CA MET A 46 -5.49 -1.20 17.01
C MET A 46 -6.85 -1.92 17.09
N GLU A 47 -7.89 -1.40 16.42
CA GLU A 47 -9.20 -2.05 16.29
C GLU A 47 -9.05 -3.41 15.59
N MET A 48 -8.34 -3.45 14.45
CA MET A 48 -8.11 -4.68 13.70
C MET A 48 -7.36 -5.72 14.52
N GLN A 49 -6.46 -5.32 15.43
CA GLN A 49 -5.76 -6.24 16.32
C GLN A 49 -6.67 -6.96 17.32
N GLN A 50 -7.74 -6.32 17.78
CA GLN A 50 -8.68 -6.89 18.74
C GLN A 50 -9.67 -7.86 18.09
N GLN A 51 -9.87 -7.78 16.77
CA GLN A 51 -10.79 -8.65 16.07
C GLN A 51 -10.28 -10.12 16.04
N SER A 52 -11.14 -11.05 16.48
CA SER A 52 -10.87 -12.49 16.45
C SER A 52 -12.18 -13.27 16.22
N PRO A 53 -12.19 -14.33 15.38
CA PRO A 53 -11.09 -14.81 14.54
C PRO A 53 -10.86 -13.92 13.31
N LYS A 54 -9.66 -13.98 12.74
CA LYS A 54 -9.30 -13.27 11.50
C LYS A 54 -9.27 -14.22 10.32
N SER A 55 -9.95 -13.85 9.23
CA SER A 55 -9.74 -14.52 7.95
C SER A 55 -8.34 -14.22 7.41
N THR A 56 -7.82 -15.10 6.55
CA THR A 56 -6.50 -14.89 5.94
C THR A 56 -6.46 -13.63 5.08
N ALA A 57 -7.56 -13.29 4.40
CA ALA A 57 -7.71 -12.04 3.64
C ALA A 57 -7.66 -10.81 4.54
N TYR A 58 -8.38 -10.83 5.66
CA TYR A 58 -8.38 -9.74 6.64
C TYR A 58 -6.98 -9.53 7.26
N LEU A 59 -6.24 -10.62 7.49
CA LEU A 59 -4.87 -10.54 7.98
C LEU A 59 -3.91 -9.92 6.95
N MET A 60 -4.09 -10.22 5.66
CA MET A 60 -3.31 -9.60 4.59
C MET A 60 -3.62 -8.10 4.45
N GLU A 61 -4.89 -7.73 4.61
CA GLU A 61 -5.31 -6.33 4.67
C GLU A 61 -4.65 -5.59 5.84
N GLU A 62 -4.64 -6.19 7.04
CA GLU A 62 -3.94 -5.62 8.21
C GLU A 62 -2.44 -5.43 7.93
N VAL A 63 -1.78 -6.38 7.27
CA VAL A 63 -0.37 -6.28 6.87
C VAL A 63 -0.13 -5.12 5.91
N ASN A 64 -1.03 -4.88 4.94
CA ASN A 64 -0.94 -3.71 4.06
C ASN A 64 -0.98 -2.40 4.87
N TYR A 65 -1.91 -2.31 5.83
CA TYR A 65 -2.03 -1.09 6.64
C TYR A 65 -0.87 -0.93 7.62
N GLN A 66 -0.32 -2.02 8.15
CA GLN A 66 0.92 -1.98 8.94
C GLN A 66 2.09 -1.46 8.09
N TYR A 67 2.23 -1.92 6.85
CA TYR A 67 3.25 -1.45 5.92
C TYR A 67 3.20 0.07 5.74
N GLY A 68 2.02 0.64 5.45
CA GLY A 68 1.86 2.10 5.30
C GLY A 68 2.19 2.87 6.58
N TYR A 69 1.71 2.40 7.73
CA TYR A 69 1.96 3.05 9.03
C TYR A 69 3.44 3.01 9.42
N ILE A 70 4.11 1.87 9.24
CA ILE A 70 5.55 1.72 9.52
C ILE A 70 6.35 2.67 8.62
N GLY A 71 6.02 2.76 7.34
CA GLY A 71 6.67 3.71 6.42
C GLY A 71 6.59 5.15 6.92
N TRP A 72 5.41 5.58 7.38
CA TRP A 72 5.24 6.89 7.99
C TRP A 72 6.05 7.05 9.28
N CYS A 73 6.07 6.05 10.17
CA CYS A 73 6.88 6.10 11.39
C CYS A 73 8.37 6.25 11.08
N VAL A 74 8.88 5.55 10.06
CA VAL A 74 10.28 5.66 9.61
C VAL A 74 10.55 7.08 9.08
N GLY A 75 9.67 7.60 8.22
CA GLY A 75 9.81 8.94 7.64
C GLY A 75 9.67 10.08 8.65
N THR A 76 9.05 9.85 9.81
CA THR A 76 8.85 10.84 10.88
C THR A 76 9.69 10.57 12.13
N ASP A 77 10.75 9.75 12.01
CA ASP A 77 11.70 9.40 13.06
C ASP A 77 11.10 8.74 14.33
N ARG A 78 9.93 8.10 14.21
CA ARG A 78 9.26 7.36 15.28
C ARG A 78 9.80 5.93 15.41
N LYS A 79 11.10 5.80 15.68
CA LYS A 79 11.83 4.51 15.61
C LYS A 79 11.24 3.40 16.49
N LYS A 80 10.94 3.70 17.75
CA LYS A 80 10.37 2.71 18.70
C LYS A 80 9.00 2.20 18.24
N GLU A 81 8.19 3.10 17.71
CA GLU A 81 6.86 2.78 17.20
C GLU A 81 6.94 1.94 15.92
N ALA A 82 7.84 2.30 14.99
CA ALA A 82 8.14 1.50 13.81
C ALA A 82 8.54 0.07 14.18
N GLN A 83 9.48 -0.11 15.11
CA GLN A 83 9.93 -1.44 15.56
C GLN A 83 8.80 -2.26 16.18
N THR A 84 7.92 -1.62 16.95
CA THR A 84 6.75 -2.27 17.55
C THR A 84 5.81 -2.82 16.47
N TRP A 85 5.49 -2.00 15.47
CA TRP A 85 4.60 -2.41 14.37
C TRP A 85 5.26 -3.41 13.43
N MET A 86 6.56 -3.29 13.16
CA MET A 86 7.31 -4.29 12.39
C MET A 86 7.27 -5.67 13.05
N SER A 87 7.38 -5.74 14.38
CA SER A 87 7.28 -7.00 15.12
C SER A 87 5.88 -7.63 15.05
N LYS A 88 4.83 -6.80 14.98
CA LYS A 88 3.45 -7.25 14.78
C LYS A 88 3.22 -7.74 13.34
N MET A 89 3.74 -7.01 12.36
CA MET A 89 3.67 -7.35 10.95
C MET A 89 4.39 -8.65 10.61
N GLU A 90 5.57 -8.88 11.19
CA GLU A 90 6.33 -10.13 11.05
C GLU A 90 5.49 -11.35 11.45
N LYS A 91 4.82 -11.30 12.62
CA LYS A 91 3.96 -12.38 13.10
C LYS A 91 2.79 -12.66 12.15
N ASN A 92 2.18 -11.60 11.60
CA ASN A 92 1.09 -11.74 10.65
C ASN A 92 1.59 -12.36 9.34
N LEU A 93 2.76 -11.94 8.84
CA LEU A 93 3.40 -12.53 7.67
C LEU A 93 3.76 -14.01 7.87
N ASP A 94 4.22 -14.42 9.05
CA ASP A 94 4.49 -15.84 9.37
C ASP A 94 3.22 -16.70 9.25
N ILE A 95 2.07 -16.17 9.69
CA ILE A 95 0.78 -16.87 9.58
C ILE A 95 0.34 -16.98 8.12
N LEU A 96 0.48 -15.89 7.36
CA LEU A 96 0.12 -15.84 5.93
C LEU A 96 0.99 -16.79 5.10
N ASP A 97 2.28 -16.86 5.42
CA ASP A 97 3.26 -17.69 4.71
C ASP A 97 3.02 -19.18 4.95
N LYS A 98 2.73 -19.58 6.21
CA LYS A 98 2.30 -20.96 6.54
C LYS A 98 1.06 -21.37 5.75
N LYS A 99 0.15 -20.44 5.48
CA LYS A 99 -1.06 -20.65 4.69
C LYS A 99 -0.85 -20.48 3.18
N LYS A 100 0.36 -20.09 2.74
CA LYS A 100 0.72 -19.79 1.35
C LYS A 100 -0.24 -18.78 0.68
N TYR A 101 -0.76 -17.82 1.45
CA TYR A 101 -1.76 -16.88 0.96
C TYR A 101 -1.10 -15.68 0.27
N GLN A 102 -1.31 -15.56 -1.06
CA GLN A 102 -0.74 -14.49 -1.88
C GLN A 102 0.79 -14.34 -1.71
N PRO A 103 1.58 -15.35 -2.11
CA PRO A 103 3.02 -15.40 -1.87
C PRO A 103 3.78 -14.21 -2.49
N SER A 104 3.31 -13.66 -3.62
CA SER A 104 3.88 -12.43 -4.18
C SER A 104 3.75 -11.23 -3.23
N MET A 105 2.59 -11.05 -2.58
CA MET A 105 2.38 -9.97 -1.60
C MET A 105 3.21 -10.18 -0.34
N ILE A 106 3.34 -11.42 0.14
CA ILE A 106 4.23 -11.75 1.27
C ILE A 106 5.66 -11.35 0.94
N ALA A 107 6.16 -11.68 -0.25
CA ALA A 107 7.51 -11.32 -0.69
C ALA A 107 7.70 -9.79 -0.72
N VAL A 108 6.74 -9.03 -1.26
CA VAL A 108 6.77 -7.54 -1.20
C VAL A 108 6.97 -7.06 0.22
N TYR A 109 6.14 -7.51 1.15
CA TYR A 109 6.17 -7.01 2.52
C TYR A 109 7.44 -7.42 3.28
N ARG A 110 7.97 -8.63 3.03
CA ARG A 110 9.26 -9.05 3.58
C ARG A 110 10.43 -8.21 3.06
N GLY A 111 10.45 -7.91 1.76
CA GLY A 111 11.42 -7.00 1.17
C GLY A 111 11.31 -5.58 1.75
N SER A 112 10.10 -5.03 1.80
CA SER A 112 9.84 -3.73 2.41
C SER A 112 10.29 -3.64 3.87
N MET A 113 10.10 -4.69 4.67
CA MET A 113 10.59 -4.75 6.05
C MET A 113 12.12 -4.63 6.15
N ILE A 114 12.87 -5.13 5.17
CA ILE A 114 14.32 -4.91 5.09
C ILE A 114 14.61 -3.43 4.81
N GLY A 115 13.89 -2.82 3.86
CA GLY A 115 13.95 -1.38 3.61
C GLY A 115 13.71 -0.55 4.88
N PHE A 116 12.70 -0.90 5.68
CA PHE A 116 12.45 -0.24 6.97
C PHE A 116 13.59 -0.45 7.98
N ARG A 117 14.18 -1.65 8.07
CA ARG A 117 15.35 -1.89 8.93
C ARG A 117 16.53 -1.00 8.54
N ILE A 118 16.78 -0.85 7.23
CA ILE A 118 17.82 0.04 6.70
C ILE A 118 17.48 1.52 6.99
N GLY A 119 16.22 1.93 6.81
CA GLY A 119 15.76 3.27 7.14
C GLY A 119 15.98 3.63 8.62
N LEU A 120 15.78 2.68 9.53
CA LEU A 120 16.03 2.85 10.96
C LEU A 120 17.52 2.83 11.31
N ASN A 121 18.33 2.06 10.59
CA ASN A 121 19.78 1.98 10.77
C ASN A 121 20.49 1.72 9.42
N LYS A 122 20.98 2.81 8.81
CA LYS A 122 21.62 2.79 7.49
C LYS A 122 22.84 1.87 7.40
N MET A 123 23.55 1.65 8.53
CA MET A 123 24.72 0.75 8.58
C MET A 123 24.37 -0.71 8.24
N GLN A 124 23.10 -1.09 8.30
CA GLN A 124 22.68 -2.44 7.93
C GLN A 124 22.65 -2.67 6.41
N ALA A 125 22.63 -1.62 5.59
CA ALA A 125 22.40 -1.72 4.15
C ALA A 125 23.32 -2.73 3.43
N PRO A 126 24.65 -2.74 3.65
CA PRO A 126 25.54 -3.70 2.99
C PRO A 126 25.28 -5.17 3.38
N PHE A 127 24.73 -5.40 4.57
CA PHE A 127 24.54 -6.76 5.12
C PHE A 127 23.20 -7.38 4.74
N ILE A 128 22.15 -6.56 4.63
CA ILE A 128 20.78 -7.05 4.41
C ILE A 128 20.12 -6.55 3.13
N GLY A 129 20.69 -5.55 2.45
CA GLY A 129 20.11 -4.92 1.26
C GLY A 129 19.86 -5.90 0.12
N GLY A 130 20.81 -6.81 -0.15
CA GLY A 130 20.68 -7.82 -1.20
C GLY A 130 19.44 -8.71 -1.05
N LYS A 131 19.07 -9.07 0.20
CA LYS A 131 17.86 -9.87 0.47
C LYS A 131 16.58 -9.14 0.05
N SER A 132 16.54 -7.81 0.11
CA SER A 132 15.40 -7.02 -0.35
C SER A 132 15.20 -7.16 -1.87
N ILE A 133 16.31 -7.19 -2.63
CA ILE A 133 16.29 -7.41 -4.08
C ILE A 133 15.72 -8.78 -4.41
N ASP A 134 16.15 -9.82 -3.69
CA ASP A 134 15.67 -11.19 -3.90
C ASP A 134 14.15 -11.29 -3.68
N TYR A 135 13.64 -10.65 -2.63
CA TYR A 135 12.20 -10.56 -2.38
C TYR A 135 11.46 -9.80 -3.48
N ALA A 136 12.00 -8.69 -3.96
CA ALA A 136 11.38 -7.90 -5.03
C ALA A 136 11.30 -8.69 -6.35
N LYS A 137 12.39 -9.36 -6.72
CA LYS A 137 12.44 -10.25 -7.89
C LYS A 137 11.46 -11.41 -7.76
N SER A 138 11.43 -12.07 -6.60
CA SER A 138 10.48 -13.14 -6.30
C SER A 138 9.03 -12.66 -6.39
N ALA A 139 8.69 -11.50 -5.83
CA ALA A 139 7.35 -10.93 -5.91
C ALA A 139 6.89 -10.72 -7.36
N MET A 140 7.75 -10.14 -8.21
CA MET A 140 7.45 -9.90 -9.62
C MET A 140 7.36 -11.20 -10.44
N GLN A 141 8.12 -12.23 -10.09
CA GLN A 141 8.05 -13.54 -10.73
C GLN A 141 6.77 -14.30 -10.34
N LEU A 142 6.42 -14.28 -9.05
CA LEU A 142 5.25 -14.96 -8.51
C LEU A 142 3.94 -14.35 -9.00
N ASP A 143 3.90 -13.02 -9.20
CA ASP A 143 2.78 -12.34 -9.82
C ASP A 143 3.25 -11.11 -10.62
N PRO A 144 3.40 -11.25 -11.95
CA PRO A 144 3.80 -10.14 -12.81
C PRO A 144 2.78 -9.00 -12.90
N LYS A 145 1.55 -9.18 -12.40
CA LYS A 145 0.50 -8.15 -12.32
C LYS A 145 0.47 -7.45 -10.97
N ASN A 146 1.13 -7.97 -9.93
CA ASN A 146 1.23 -7.31 -8.64
C ASN A 146 2.05 -6.02 -8.76
N PRO A 147 1.43 -4.82 -8.63
CA PRO A 147 2.13 -3.57 -8.81
C PRO A 147 3.14 -3.29 -7.68
N LEU A 148 2.90 -3.81 -6.48
CA LEU A 148 3.75 -3.51 -5.32
C LEU A 148 5.13 -4.19 -5.41
N GLY A 149 5.27 -5.27 -6.18
CA GLY A 149 6.58 -5.89 -6.48
C GLY A 149 7.47 -4.95 -7.28
N TYR A 150 6.91 -4.33 -8.32
CA TYR A 150 7.62 -3.33 -9.12
C TYR A 150 7.89 -2.05 -8.32
N MET A 151 6.93 -1.60 -7.49
CA MET A 151 7.14 -0.46 -6.60
C MET A 151 8.29 -0.71 -5.61
N LEU A 152 8.35 -1.88 -4.97
CA LEU A 152 9.45 -2.27 -4.09
C LEU A 152 10.79 -2.24 -4.84
N TYR A 153 10.85 -2.83 -6.03
CA TYR A 153 12.11 -2.87 -6.77
C TYR A 153 12.55 -1.49 -7.25
N GLY A 154 11.60 -0.66 -7.68
CA GLY A 154 11.85 0.76 -7.99
C GLY A 154 12.43 1.50 -6.79
N ASN A 155 11.86 1.33 -5.59
CA ASN A 155 12.40 1.93 -4.36
C ASN A 155 13.84 1.49 -4.09
N ILE A 156 14.13 0.19 -4.24
CA ILE A 156 15.48 -0.34 -4.02
C ILE A 156 16.47 0.29 -5.00
N LEU A 157 16.15 0.31 -6.30
CA LEU A 157 17.01 0.87 -7.34
C LEU A 157 17.21 2.38 -7.14
N PHE A 158 16.18 3.09 -6.74
CA PHE A 158 16.21 4.54 -6.59
C PHE A 158 17.11 5.01 -5.44
N TYR A 159 17.05 4.33 -4.30
CA TYR A 159 17.77 4.73 -3.09
C TYR A 159 19.14 4.05 -2.93
N THR A 160 19.44 3.01 -3.71
CA THR A 160 20.77 2.41 -3.72
C THR A 160 21.72 3.30 -4.52
N PRO A 161 22.95 3.58 -4.05
CA PRO A 161 23.92 4.32 -4.86
C PRO A 161 24.30 3.54 -6.13
N GLU A 162 24.58 4.25 -7.23
CA GLU A 162 24.88 3.64 -8.54
C GLU A 162 26.03 2.62 -8.48
N PHE A 163 27.11 2.94 -7.75
CA PHE A 163 28.24 2.02 -7.56
C PHE A 163 27.85 0.70 -6.87
N PHE A 164 26.76 0.69 -6.10
CA PHE A 164 26.20 -0.50 -5.46
C PHE A 164 25.05 -1.14 -6.26
N GLY A 165 24.87 -0.75 -7.53
CA GLY A 165 23.87 -1.32 -8.43
C GLY A 165 22.51 -0.64 -8.37
N GLY A 166 22.41 0.57 -7.80
CA GLY A 166 21.24 1.42 -7.97
C GLY A 166 21.16 2.04 -9.35
N SER A 167 19.96 2.46 -9.75
CA SER A 167 19.71 3.07 -11.05
C SER A 167 18.39 3.85 -11.01
N LYS A 168 18.48 5.19 -11.01
CA LYS A 168 17.27 6.04 -10.99
C LYS A 168 16.43 5.86 -12.26
N ASP A 169 17.07 5.65 -13.41
CA ASP A 169 16.39 5.41 -14.69
C ASP A 169 15.60 4.11 -14.69
N GLU A 170 16.22 3.01 -14.24
CA GLU A 170 15.52 1.72 -14.11
C GLU A 170 14.41 1.79 -13.06
N ALA A 171 14.65 2.51 -11.95
CA ALA A 171 13.60 2.75 -10.96
C ALA A 171 12.36 3.40 -11.56
N MET A 172 12.52 4.41 -12.44
CA MET A 172 11.39 5.06 -13.12
C MET A 172 10.62 4.07 -13.98
N GLY A 173 11.30 3.20 -14.72
CA GLY A 173 10.67 2.13 -15.50
C GLY A 173 9.84 1.19 -14.63
N HIS A 174 10.36 0.81 -13.46
CA HIS A 174 9.63 -0.03 -12.50
C HIS A 174 8.41 0.68 -11.90
N TYR A 175 8.51 1.96 -11.54
CA TYR A 175 7.34 2.69 -11.05
C TYR A 175 6.27 2.88 -12.12
N GLN A 176 6.66 3.17 -13.37
CA GLN A 176 5.72 3.27 -14.48
C GLN A 176 5.01 1.93 -14.75
N LYS A 177 5.73 0.80 -14.64
CA LYS A 177 5.15 -0.54 -14.74
C LYS A 177 4.18 -0.82 -13.60
N ALA A 178 4.52 -0.45 -12.36
CA ALA A 178 3.62 -0.54 -11.22
C ALA A 178 2.33 0.27 -11.46
N LEU A 179 2.47 1.51 -11.95
CA LEU A 179 1.34 2.41 -12.20
C LEU A 179 0.43 1.83 -13.28
N LYS A 180 0.99 1.38 -14.40
CA LYS A 180 0.24 0.71 -15.46
C LYS A 180 -0.51 -0.52 -14.95
N ASN A 181 0.11 -1.32 -14.08
CA ASN A 181 -0.56 -2.49 -13.49
C ASN A 181 -1.73 -2.08 -12.58
N MET A 182 -1.60 -1.00 -11.81
CA MET A 182 -2.69 -0.45 -11.01
C MET A 182 -3.82 0.11 -11.89
N GLU A 183 -3.51 0.92 -12.89
CA GLU A 183 -4.51 1.60 -13.73
C GLU A 183 -5.32 0.65 -14.61
N ASN A 184 -4.81 -0.55 -14.90
CA ASN A 184 -5.53 -1.59 -15.63
C ASN A 184 -6.52 -2.39 -14.75
N ASN A 185 -6.65 -2.07 -13.47
CA ASN A 185 -7.53 -2.78 -12.55
C ASN A 185 -8.19 -1.80 -11.55
N PRO A 186 -9.51 -1.56 -11.64
CA PRO A 186 -10.21 -0.62 -10.77
C PRO A 186 -9.98 -0.83 -9.27
N ALA A 187 -9.80 -2.08 -8.82
CA ALA A 187 -9.53 -2.40 -7.40
C ALA A 187 -8.24 -1.76 -6.85
N TRP A 188 -7.30 -1.39 -7.72
CA TRP A 188 -6.11 -0.66 -7.34
C TRP A 188 -6.29 0.86 -7.41
N THR A 189 -7.30 1.39 -8.08
CA THR A 189 -7.44 2.85 -8.30
C THR A 189 -8.59 3.46 -7.50
N GLU A 190 -9.62 2.70 -7.14
CA GLU A 190 -10.76 3.20 -6.38
C GLU A 190 -10.43 3.20 -4.88
N GLU A 191 -10.38 4.39 -4.28
CA GLU A 191 -10.16 4.59 -2.83
C GLU A 191 -8.98 3.80 -2.25
N ASN A 192 -7.93 3.62 -3.04
CA ASN A 192 -6.77 2.81 -2.66
C ASN A 192 -5.59 3.71 -2.32
N TRP A 193 -5.20 3.70 -1.06
CA TRP A 193 -4.09 4.53 -0.57
C TRP A 193 -2.74 4.15 -1.22
N ASN A 194 -2.55 2.88 -1.62
CA ASN A 194 -1.31 2.44 -2.28
C ASN A 194 -1.14 3.10 -3.66
N TYR A 195 -2.24 3.38 -4.37
CA TYR A 195 -2.20 4.07 -5.65
C TYR A 195 -1.83 5.54 -5.51
N LEU A 196 -2.46 6.24 -4.56
CA LEU A 196 -2.05 7.61 -4.23
C LEU A 196 -0.60 7.65 -3.74
N SER A 197 -0.17 6.65 -2.96
CA SER A 197 1.22 6.50 -2.52
C SER A 197 2.18 6.23 -3.68
N LEU A 198 1.77 5.52 -4.73
CA LEU A 198 2.62 5.32 -5.89
C LEU A 198 2.78 6.61 -6.71
N LEU A 199 1.70 7.36 -6.91
CA LEU A 199 1.75 8.67 -7.57
C LEU A 199 2.67 9.65 -6.82
N ALA A 200 2.58 9.64 -5.50
CA ALA A 200 3.47 10.36 -4.59
C ALA A 200 4.94 9.99 -4.80
N VAL A 201 5.26 8.70 -4.75
CA VAL A 201 6.62 8.17 -4.92
C VAL A 201 7.18 8.56 -6.29
N ILE A 202 6.38 8.45 -7.35
CA ILE A 202 6.79 8.84 -8.70
C ILE A 202 7.08 10.35 -8.76
N ALA A 203 6.21 11.17 -8.16
CA ALA A 203 6.42 12.62 -8.13
C ALA A 203 7.72 13.00 -7.39
N THR A 204 7.96 12.45 -6.21
CA THR A 204 9.20 12.64 -5.44
C THR A 204 10.41 12.19 -6.25
N ALA A 205 10.31 11.04 -6.91
CA ALA A 205 11.43 10.50 -7.64
C ALA A 205 11.80 11.33 -8.87
N TYR A 206 10.82 11.89 -9.60
CA TYR A 206 11.08 12.85 -10.67
C TYR A 206 11.65 14.18 -10.15
N TYR A 207 11.16 14.66 -9.01
CA TYR A 207 11.69 15.87 -8.38
C TYR A 207 13.18 15.71 -8.04
N GLU A 208 13.54 14.60 -7.39
CA GLU A 208 14.92 14.24 -7.05
C GLU A 208 15.80 13.86 -8.25
N TYR A 209 15.19 13.55 -9.39
CA TYR A 209 15.87 13.37 -10.67
C TYR A 209 16.07 14.70 -11.42
N GLY A 210 15.45 15.79 -10.96
CA GLY A 210 15.53 17.12 -11.57
C GLY A 210 14.45 17.41 -12.62
N ASP A 211 13.51 16.49 -12.86
CA ASP A 211 12.40 16.68 -13.80
C ASP A 211 11.17 17.24 -13.07
N GLN A 212 11.22 18.54 -12.76
CA GLN A 212 10.16 19.24 -12.02
C GLN A 212 8.81 19.21 -12.75
N ASN A 213 8.82 19.22 -14.09
CA ASN A 213 7.59 19.17 -14.89
C ASN A 213 6.88 17.84 -14.71
N LYS A 214 7.61 16.72 -14.75
CA LYS A 214 7.01 15.40 -14.47
C LYS A 214 6.61 15.27 -13.01
N ALA A 215 7.40 15.76 -12.07
CA ALA A 215 7.00 15.77 -10.66
C ALA A 215 5.64 16.46 -10.47
N LEU A 216 5.48 17.66 -11.01
CA LEU A 216 4.23 18.43 -10.98
C LEU A 216 3.07 17.69 -11.67
N PHE A 217 3.33 17.04 -12.80
CA PHE A 217 2.33 16.23 -13.49
C PHE A 217 1.76 15.14 -12.59
N TYR A 218 2.61 14.38 -11.87
CA TYR A 218 2.14 13.31 -11.00
C TYR A 218 1.45 13.82 -9.72
N LEU A 219 1.89 14.95 -9.16
CA LEU A 219 1.17 15.62 -8.06
C LEU A 219 -0.25 16.05 -8.50
N LYS A 220 -0.37 16.66 -9.68
CA LYS A 220 -1.67 17.04 -10.26
C LYS A 220 -2.55 15.82 -10.52
N LYS A 221 -2.00 14.74 -11.09
CA LYS A 221 -2.71 13.47 -11.29
C LYS A 221 -3.24 12.89 -9.98
N ALA A 222 -2.48 12.99 -8.88
CA ALA A 222 -2.93 12.57 -7.56
C ALA A 222 -4.11 13.44 -7.06
N LEU A 223 -4.08 14.75 -7.30
CA LEU A 223 -5.16 15.67 -6.90
C LEU A 223 -6.40 15.61 -7.79
N GLU A 224 -6.25 15.27 -9.07
CA GLU A 224 -7.39 14.97 -9.95
C GLU A 224 -8.14 13.74 -9.44
N LYS A 225 -7.40 12.74 -8.94
CA LYS A 225 -8.00 11.55 -8.34
C LYS A 225 -8.59 11.83 -6.96
N GLU A 226 -7.89 12.59 -6.13
CA GLU A 226 -8.29 12.92 -4.78
C GLU A 226 -8.03 14.41 -4.47
N PRO A 227 -9.02 15.28 -4.71
CA PRO A 227 -8.87 16.71 -4.48
C PRO A 227 -8.63 17.08 -3.03
N ASN A 228 -8.85 16.21 -2.03
CA ASN A 228 -8.59 16.51 -0.63
C ASN A 228 -7.24 16.04 -0.13
N PHE A 229 -6.34 15.61 -1.02
CA PHE A 229 -5.03 15.08 -0.64
C PHE A 229 -4.11 16.14 -0.02
N GLN A 230 -4.15 16.26 1.31
CA GLN A 230 -3.65 17.41 2.05
C GLN A 230 -2.14 17.62 1.93
N TRP A 231 -1.35 16.55 1.98
CA TRP A 231 0.10 16.70 1.93
C TRP A 231 0.58 16.98 0.51
N VAL A 232 -0.02 16.39 -0.53
CA VAL A 232 0.27 16.74 -1.94
C VAL A 232 -0.05 18.20 -2.23
N LYS A 233 -1.15 18.74 -1.68
CA LYS A 233 -1.48 20.17 -1.80
C LYS A 233 -0.40 21.11 -1.26
N LYS A 234 0.40 20.67 -0.28
CA LYS A 234 1.47 21.49 0.31
C LYS A 234 2.75 21.50 -0.53
N GLU A 235 2.89 20.55 -1.46
CA GLU A 235 4.03 20.42 -2.36
C GLU A 235 3.82 21.18 -3.68
N LEU A 236 2.64 21.78 -3.89
CA LEU A 236 2.30 22.67 -5.02
C LEU A 236 2.48 24.14 -4.63
#